data_AF-A0A2I1E2D5-F1
#
_entry.id   AF-A0A2I1E2D5-F1
#
_cell.length_a   1.000
_cell.length_b   1.000
_cell.length_c   1.000
_cell.angle_alpha   90.00
_cell.angle_beta   90.00
_cell.angle_gamma   90.00
#
_symmetry.space_group_name_H-M   'P 1'
#
loop_
_entity.id
_entity.type
_entity.pdbx_description
1 polymer ?
#
loop_
_entity_poly.entity_id
_entity_poly.type
_entity_poly.pdbx_seq_one_letter_code
_entity_poly.pdbx_strand_id
1 'polypeptide(L)'
;MGIMNPFITYCNSLPKKPRAILDKNKVLILRSNEKFLTWEIPLVENLEPQQRKMNAFQLFRLHYFKTLFSNSKHRSIKASKLNKINAEINEAWNDSEIIRKNYTQITLDVASEAFTNQLFRGSSFY
;
A
#
# COMPACT_ATOMS: atom_id res chain seq x y z
N MET A 1 -35.29 36.08 26.94
CA MET A 1 -34.64 34.76 27.05
C MET A 1 -34.56 34.16 25.66
N GLY A 2 -33.37 34.22 25.05
CA GLY A 2 -33.14 33.77 23.68
C GLY A 2 -32.97 32.26 23.64
N ILE A 3 -33.72 31.60 22.75
CA ILE A 3 -33.59 30.18 22.49
C ILE A 3 -32.47 30.04 21.44
N MET A 4 -31.26 29.70 21.89
CA MET A 4 -30.16 29.34 21.01
C MET A 4 -30.48 27.97 20.41
N ASN A 5 -30.87 27.94 19.13
CA ASN A 5 -30.82 26.72 18.33
C ASN A 5 -29.35 26.39 18.06
N PRO A 6 -28.81 25.25 18.51
CA PRO A 6 -27.56 24.76 17.99
C PRO A 6 -27.81 24.27 16.57
N PHE A 7 -27.49 25.10 15.58
CA PHE A 7 -27.20 24.59 14.24
C PHE A 7 -25.98 23.68 14.37
N ILE A 8 -26.23 22.40 14.66
CA ILE A 8 -25.26 21.34 14.43
C ILE A 8 -25.09 21.30 12.91
N THR A 9 -24.04 21.97 12.43
CA THR A 9 -23.60 21.82 11.05
C THR A 9 -23.08 20.40 10.92
N TYR A 10 -23.97 19.46 10.59
CA TYR A 10 -23.59 18.22 9.97
C TYR A 10 -22.88 18.60 8.68
N CYS A 11 -21.55 18.70 8.72
CA CYS A 11 -20.76 18.53 7.53
C CYS A 11 -21.06 17.13 7.03
N ASN A 12 -22.08 17.01 6.19
CA ASN A 12 -22.28 15.88 5.30
C ASN A 12 -21.07 15.84 4.38
N SER A 13 -19.92 15.39 4.89
CA SER A 13 -18.86 14.91 4.04
C SER A 13 -19.47 13.71 3.33
N LEU A 14 -19.85 13.91 2.06
CA LEU A 14 -20.12 12.82 1.13
C LEU A 14 -19.12 11.69 1.43
N PRO A 15 -19.56 10.43 1.55
CA PRO A 15 -18.66 9.34 1.89
C PRO A 15 -17.43 9.44 0.97
N LYS A 16 -16.26 9.67 1.58
CA LYS A 16 -15.02 9.91 0.86
C LYS A 16 -14.86 8.70 -0.07
N LYS A 17 -14.88 8.93 -1.39
CA LYS A 17 -14.80 7.82 -2.36
C LYS A 17 -13.55 6.99 -2.02
N PRO A 18 -13.67 5.65 -1.95
CA PRO A 18 -12.54 4.81 -1.58
C PRO A 18 -11.39 5.09 -2.56
N ARG A 19 -10.25 5.49 -2.01
CA ARG A 19 -9.03 5.74 -2.77
C ARG A 19 -8.36 4.43 -3.15
N ALA A 20 -8.50 3.38 -2.34
CA ALA A 20 -7.80 2.12 -2.53
C ALA A 20 -8.76 0.93 -2.48
N ILE A 21 -8.75 0.11 -3.53
CA ILE A 21 -9.59 -1.07 -3.67
C ILE A 21 -8.70 -2.27 -3.98
N LEU A 22 -9.03 -3.42 -3.41
CA LEU A 22 -8.44 -4.71 -3.80
C LEU A 22 -9.50 -5.50 -4.58
N ASP A 23 -9.19 -5.82 -5.84
CA ASP A 23 -9.96 -6.76 -6.65
C ASP A 23 -9.14 -8.03 -6.86
N LYS A 24 -9.49 -9.10 -6.13
CA LYS A 24 -8.71 -10.34 -6.04
C LYS A 24 -7.27 -10.05 -5.57
N ASN A 25 -6.28 -10.16 -6.46
CA ASN A 25 -4.87 -9.85 -6.20
C ASN A 25 -4.42 -8.53 -6.85
N LYS A 26 -5.35 -7.75 -7.44
CA LYS A 26 -5.06 -6.46 -8.07
C LYS A 26 -5.39 -5.33 -7.12
N VAL A 27 -4.39 -4.50 -6.84
CA VAL A 27 -4.57 -3.23 -6.13
C VAL A 27 -4.95 -2.16 -7.13
N LEU A 28 -6.01 -1.41 -6.85
CA LEU A 28 -6.46 -0.27 -7.64
C LEU A 28 -6.45 0.98 -6.76
N ILE A 29 -5.62 1.96 -7.11
CA ILE A 29 -5.54 3.26 -6.43
C ILE A 29 -6.10 4.36 -7.33
N LEU A 30 -7.16 5.03 -6.89
CA LEU A 30 -7.67 6.22 -7.55
C LEU A 30 -6.77 7.42 -7.23
N ARG A 31 -6.07 7.92 -8.24
CA ARG A 31 -5.12 9.04 -8.09
C ARG A 31 -5.84 10.39 -8.11
N SER A 32 -5.16 11.46 -7.68
CA SER A 32 -5.72 12.83 -7.72
C SER A 32 -6.02 13.35 -9.13
N ASN A 33 -5.49 12.72 -10.18
CA ASN A 33 -5.80 13.04 -11.58
C ASN A 33 -6.89 12.15 -12.17
N GLU A 34 -7.68 11.50 -11.30
CA GLU A 34 -8.82 10.63 -11.65
C GLU A 34 -8.46 9.39 -12.49
N LYS A 35 -7.16 9.08 -12.60
CA LYS A 35 -6.69 7.84 -13.22
C LYS A 35 -6.43 6.79 -12.16
N PHE A 36 -6.63 5.53 -12.52
CA PHE A 36 -6.25 4.42 -11.66
C PHE A 36 -4.77 4.08 -11.83
N LEU A 37 -4.09 3.86 -10.71
CA LEU A 37 -2.82 3.14 -10.66
C LEU A 37 -3.13 1.72 -10.24
N THR A 38 -2.73 0.74 -11.05
CA THR A 38 -3.09 -0.65 -10.83
C THR A 38 -1.87 -1.55 -10.92
N TRP A 39 -1.75 -2.48 -9.98
CA TRP A 39 -0.73 -3.52 -10.01
C TRP A 39 -1.23 -4.80 -9.35
N GLU A 40 -0.60 -5.92 -9.70
CA GLU A 40 -0.82 -7.20 -9.05
C GLU A 40 0.10 -7.32 -7.83
N ILE A 41 -0.44 -7.83 -6.73
CA ILE A 41 0.33 -8.17 -5.54
C ILE A 41 1.18 -9.40 -5.89
N PRO A 42 2.53 -9.32 -5.85
CA PRO A 42 3.38 -10.46 -6.15
C PRO A 42 3.28 -11.51 -5.05
N LEU A 43 3.42 -12.78 -5.46
CA LEU A 43 3.64 -13.89 -4.54
C LEU A 43 4.99 -13.73 -3.83
N VAL A 44 5.11 -14.30 -2.63
CA VAL A 44 6.32 -14.24 -1.78
C VAL A 44 7.57 -14.70 -2.53
N GLU A 45 7.44 -15.79 -3.29
CA GLU A 45 8.50 -16.39 -4.11
C GLU A 45 9.08 -15.41 -5.14
N ASN A 46 8.23 -14.52 -5.68
CA ASN A 46 8.57 -13.56 -6.72
C ASN A 46 9.15 -12.24 -6.17
N LEU A 47 9.28 -12.11 -4.84
CA LEU A 47 9.89 -10.93 -4.22
C LEU A 47 11.42 -10.97 -4.31
N GLU A 48 12.00 -9.85 -4.72
CA GLU A 48 13.46 -9.67 -4.70
C GLU A 48 13.98 -9.70 -3.25
N PRO A 49 15.23 -10.16 -3.01
CA PRO A 49 15.78 -10.28 -1.64
C PRO A 49 15.73 -8.98 -0.82
N GLN A 50 15.81 -7.82 -1.46
CA GLN A 50 15.69 -6.53 -0.79
C GLN A 50 14.25 -6.23 -0.37
N GLN A 51 13.26 -6.64 -1.16
CA GLN A 51 11.84 -6.47 -0.87
C GLN A 51 11.40 -7.33 0.30
N ARG A 52 11.95 -8.54 0.43
CA ARG A 52 11.69 -9.47 1.54
C ARG A 52 12.07 -8.90 2.91
N LYS A 53 12.98 -7.93 2.97
CA LYS A 53 13.39 -7.25 4.22
C LYS A 53 12.53 -6.03 4.57
N MET A 54 11.64 -5.62 3.68
CA MET A 54 10.80 -4.44 3.88
C MET A 54 9.59 -4.77 4.75
N ASN A 55 9.15 -3.81 5.57
CA ASN A 55 7.85 -3.93 6.22
C ASN A 55 6.70 -3.74 5.21
N ALA A 56 5.48 -4.11 5.62
CA ALA A 56 4.30 -4.12 4.77
C ALA A 56 4.06 -2.77 4.07
N PHE A 57 4.21 -1.66 4.80
CA PHE A 57 4.02 -0.32 4.26
C PHE A 57 5.14 0.09 3.29
N GLN A 58 6.39 -0.23 3.60
CA GLN A 58 7.53 0.02 2.72
C GLN A 58 7.38 -0.74 1.41
N LEU A 59 6.95 -2.01 1.47
CA LEU A 59 6.71 -2.84 0.29
C LEU A 59 5.56 -2.29 -0.57
N PHE A 60 4.45 -1.89 0.05
CA PHE A 60 3.34 -1.21 -0.62
C PHE A 60 3.80 0.07 -1.32
N ARG A 61 4.53 0.93 -0.60
CA ARG A 61 5.10 2.18 -1.13
C ARG A 61 6.02 1.92 -2.31
N LEU A 62 6.85 0.88 -2.25
CA LEU A 62 7.73 0.49 -3.35
C LEU A 62 6.93 0.07 -4.59
N HIS A 63 5.93 -0.80 -4.46
CA HIS A 63 5.10 -1.23 -5.59
C HIS A 63 4.33 -0.06 -6.22
N TYR A 64 3.84 0.85 -5.38
CA TYR A 64 3.23 2.09 -5.86
C TYR A 64 4.21 2.88 -6.74
N PHE A 65 5.44 3.12 -6.28
CA PHE A 65 6.43 3.85 -7.08
C PHE A 65 6.86 3.08 -8.33
N LYS A 66 7.12 1.76 -8.25
CA LYS A 66 7.45 0.92 -9.41
C LYS A 66 6.37 1.07 -10.49
N THR A 67 5.10 0.99 -10.12
CA THR A 67 3.95 1.13 -11.03
C THR A 67 3.81 2.55 -11.57
N LEU A 68 4.04 3.56 -10.73
CA LEU A 68 3.98 4.96 -11.13
C LEU A 68 5.04 5.27 -12.21
N PHE A 69 6.25 4.74 -12.05
CA PHE A 69 7.35 4.95 -12.98
C PHE A 69 7.27 4.09 -14.23
N SER A 70 6.75 2.86 -14.15
CA SER A 70 6.52 2.01 -15.33
C SER A 70 5.52 2.64 -16.29
N ASN A 71 4.52 3.35 -15.75
CA ASN A 71 3.45 3.98 -16.53
C ASN A 71 3.77 5.44 -16.91
N SER A 72 4.95 5.95 -16.53
CA SER A 72 5.36 7.33 -16.77
C SER A 72 6.50 7.38 -17.81
N LYS A 73 6.38 8.29 -18.79
CA LYS A 73 7.51 8.61 -19.69
C LYS A 73 8.70 9.23 -18.95
N HIS A 74 8.46 9.80 -17.77
CA HIS A 74 9.49 10.41 -16.93
C HIS A 74 9.88 9.45 -15.80
N ARG A 75 11.18 9.13 -15.71
CA ARG A 75 11.78 8.32 -14.64
C ARG A 75 12.11 9.10 -13.37
N SER A 76 11.73 10.38 -13.30
CA SER A 76 12.00 11.26 -12.17
C SER A 76 10.76 12.06 -11.77
N ILE A 77 10.64 12.35 -10.48
CA ILE A 77 9.56 13.14 -9.89
C ILE A 77 10.17 14.43 -9.35
N LYS A 78 9.60 15.59 -9.73
CA LYS A 78 9.96 16.86 -9.11
C LYS A 78 9.66 16.82 -7.61
N ALA A 79 10.56 17.33 -6.78
CA ALA A 79 10.39 17.34 -5.31
C ALA A 79 9.05 17.94 -4.86
N SER A 80 8.58 18.99 -5.54
CA SER A 80 7.28 19.62 -5.29
C SER A 80 6.07 18.70 -5.50
N LYS A 81 6.20 17.65 -6.30
CA LYS A 81 5.15 16.63 -6.51
C LYS A 81 5.30 15.44 -5.55
N LEU A 82 6.48 15.23 -4.97
CA LEU A 82 6.75 14.09 -4.10
C LEU A 82 5.89 14.14 -2.81
N ASN A 83 5.71 15.32 -2.22
CA ASN A 83 4.87 15.48 -1.03
C ASN A 83 3.41 15.08 -1.30
N LYS A 84 2.87 15.47 -2.47
CA LYS A 84 1.51 15.09 -2.88
C LYS A 84 1.38 13.58 -3.08
N ILE A 85 2.40 12.95 -3.67
CA ILE A 85 2.42 11.50 -3.88
C ILE A 85 2.54 10.75 -2.55
N ASN A 86 3.38 11.20 -1.62
CA ASN A 86 3.46 10.58 -0.30
C ASN A 86 2.14 10.70 0.47
N ALA A 87 1.45 11.85 0.37
CA ALA A 87 0.11 12.00 0.94
C ALA A 87 -0.89 11.02 0.29
N GLU A 88 -0.88 10.89 -1.03
CA GLU A 88 -1.72 9.93 -1.77
C GLU A 88 -1.46 8.48 -1.34
N ILE A 89 -0.20 8.09 -1.14
CA ILE A 89 0.20 6.77 -0.65
C ILE A 89 -0.32 6.53 0.77
N ASN A 90 -0.16 7.51 1.66
CA ASN A 90 -0.63 7.41 3.05
C ASN A 90 -2.16 7.31 3.11
N GLU A 91 -2.86 8.13 2.33
CA GLU A 91 -4.32 8.05 2.22
C GLU A 91 -4.74 6.66 1.72
N ALA A 92 -4.15 6.17 0.62
CA ALA A 92 -4.46 4.86 0.07
C ALA A 92 -4.21 3.70 1.05
N TRP A 93 -3.08 3.74 1.77
CA TRP A 93 -2.75 2.75 2.78
C TRP A 93 -3.74 2.76 3.95
N ASN A 94 -4.17 3.94 4.39
CA ASN A 94 -5.09 4.10 5.52
C ASN A 94 -6.55 3.80 5.15
N ASP A 95 -6.92 3.98 3.88
CA ASP A 95 -8.27 3.78 3.36
C ASP A 95 -8.68 2.30 3.24
N SER A 96 -7.73 1.39 2.99
CA SER A 96 -8.06 -0.03 2.75
C SER A 96 -7.40 -0.98 3.75
N GLU A 97 -8.20 -1.46 4.72
CA GLU A 97 -7.76 -2.48 5.67
C GLU A 97 -7.39 -3.80 5.00
N ILE A 98 -8.12 -4.17 3.93
CA ILE A 98 -7.88 -5.42 3.18
C ILE A 98 -6.50 -5.39 2.53
N ILE A 99 -6.11 -4.27 1.91
CA ILE A 99 -4.77 -4.11 1.34
C ILE A 99 -3.71 -4.22 2.44
N ARG A 100 -3.91 -3.56 3.60
CA ARG A 100 -2.97 -3.67 4.72
C ARG A 100 -2.78 -5.10 5.18
N LYS A 101 -3.89 -5.84 5.38
CA LYS A 101 -3.86 -7.25 5.78
C LYS A 101 -3.08 -8.11 4.79
N ASN A 102 -3.30 -7.93 3.49
CA ASN A 102 -2.57 -8.67 2.46
C ASN A 102 -1.05 -8.40 2.49
N TYR A 103 -0.65 -7.13 2.56
CA TYR A 103 0.78 -6.79 2.63
C TYR A 103 1.43 -7.25 3.94
N THR A 104 0.70 -7.22 5.06
CA THR A 104 1.18 -7.78 6.32
C THR A 104 1.37 -9.29 6.22
N GLN A 105 0.41 -10.01 5.62
CA GLN A 105 0.51 -11.45 5.44
C GLN A 105 1.76 -11.84 4.63
N ILE A 106 2.03 -11.14 3.52
CA ILE A 106 3.24 -11.35 2.72
C ILE A 106 4.51 -11.22 3.57
N THR A 107 4.59 -10.21 4.43
CA THR A 107 5.77 -10.04 5.29
C THR A 107 5.90 -11.11 6.36
N LEU A 108 4.79 -11.65 6.86
CA LEU A 108 4.78 -12.78 7.80
C LEU A 108 5.21 -14.07 7.11
N ASP A 109 4.73 -14.31 5.89
CA ASP A 109 5.10 -15.50 5.09
C ASP A 109 6.58 -15.47 4.73
N VAL A 110 7.14 -14.30 4.40
CA VAL A 110 8.59 -14.15 4.21
C VAL A 110 9.37 -14.49 5.47
N ALA A 111 8.89 -14.06 6.64
CA ALA A 111 9.54 -14.34 7.91
C ALA A 111 9.47 -15.84 8.27
N SER A 112 8.35 -16.50 7.98
CA SER A 112 8.18 -17.94 8.21
C SER A 112 9.04 -18.78 7.26
N GLU A 113 9.15 -18.40 5.98
CA GLU A 113 10.09 -19.01 5.02
C GLU A 113 11.55 -18.84 5.48
N ALA A 114 11.92 -17.66 5.99
CA ALA A 114 13.28 -17.43 6.50
C ALA A 114 13.59 -18.32 7.71
N PHE A 115 12.63 -18.43 8.65
CA PHE A 115 12.76 -19.25 9.85
C PHE A 115 12.87 -20.75 9.52
N THR A 116 11.98 -21.27 8.67
CA THR A 116 12.02 -22.66 8.23
C THR A 116 13.34 -22.99 7.53
N ASN A 117 13.81 -22.12 6.62
CA ASN A 117 15.10 -22.31 5.96
C ASN A 117 16.29 -22.32 6.93
N GLN A 118 16.24 -21.60 8.05
CA GLN A 118 17.28 -21.65 9.08
C GLN A 118 17.25 -22.98 9.86
N LEU A 119 16.06 -23.45 10.24
CA LEU A 119 15.91 -24.72 10.98
C LEU A 119 16.39 -25.93 10.17
N PHE A 120 16.07 -25.99 8.88
CA PHE A 120 16.44 -27.13 8.03
C PHE A 120 17.86 -27.05 7.46
N ARG A 121 18.49 -25.87 7.42
CA ARG A 121 19.93 -25.75 7.07
C ARG A 121 20.88 -26.01 8.22
N GLY A 122 20.40 -25.96 9.46
CA GLY A 122 21.17 -26.35 10.65
C GLY A 122 21.19 -27.87 10.91
N SER A 123 20.35 -28.64 10.23
CA SER A 123 20.25 -30.10 10.33
C SER A 123 21.03 -30.79 9.20
N SER A 124 22.25 -30.32 8.93
CA SER A 124 23.24 -31.14 8.24
C SER A 124 23.75 -32.17 9.25
N PHE A 125 23.09 -33.33 9.28
CA PHE A 125 23.61 -34.53 9.95
C PHE A 125 24.93 -34.90 9.26
N TYR A 126 26.04 -34.41 9.80
CA TYR A 126 27.33 -35.08 9.71
C TYR A 126 27.42 -36.13 10.81
#